data_AF-A0A0S2I2Z8-F1
#
_entry.id   AF-A0A0S2I2Z8-F1
#
_cell.length_a   1.000
_cell.length_b   1.000
_cell.length_c   1.000
_cell.angle_alpha   90.00
_cell.angle_beta   90.00
_cell.angle_gamma   90.00
#
_symmetry.space_group_name_H-M   'P 1'
#
loop_
_entity.id
_entity.type
_entity.pdbx_description
1 polymer ?
#
loop_
_entity_poly.entity_id
_entity_poly.type
_entity_poly.pdbx_seq_one_letter_code
_entity_poly.pdbx_strand_id
1 'polypeptide(L)'
;MRNLFLLILCLLALAGRGQETIDFKSRSKAIVVANGDLVSIKADTAYVLSYSSGQVVKQRRLELLRMRSINDSLESILISNTAKLRALKSLIDSLQKQAVADSISIASSFNHYIDKLTQINNRLEDENSSLQEIQTKQEQLLIEQENEINELQKKAKGVWWNGVKDKVAAFGGGVLVGAIIILLI
;
A
#
# COMPACT_ATOMS: atom_id res chain seq x y z
N MET A 1 49.22 93.98 21.04
CA MET A 1 49.08 93.52 22.45
C MET A 1 47.86 92.62 22.67
N ARG A 2 46.63 93.06 22.36
CA ARG A 2 45.39 92.27 22.59
C ARG A 2 45.33 90.91 21.86
N ASN A 3 45.78 90.84 20.60
CA ASN A 3 45.77 89.60 19.82
C ASN A 3 46.84 88.59 20.26
N LEU A 4 47.99 89.06 20.77
CA LEU A 4 49.04 88.20 21.31
C LEU A 4 48.59 87.55 22.63
N PHE A 5 47.90 88.32 23.47
CA PHE A 5 47.36 87.84 24.74
C PHE A 5 46.27 86.78 24.53
N LEU A 6 45.38 86.96 23.55
CA LEU A 6 44.37 85.96 23.17
C LEU A 6 45.00 84.67 22.60
N LEU A 7 46.09 84.78 21.84
CA LEU A 7 46.79 83.63 21.27
C LEU A 7 47.52 82.82 22.36
N ILE A 8 48.12 83.51 23.33
CA ILE A 8 48.71 82.90 24.54
C ILE A 8 47.63 82.25 25.41
N LEU A 9 46.47 82.88 25.61
CA LEU A 9 45.36 82.29 26.36
C LEU A 9 44.79 81.03 25.69
N CYS A 10 44.66 81.03 24.36
CA CYS A 10 44.26 79.84 23.61
C CYS A 10 45.30 78.72 23.69
N LEU A 11 46.61 79.04 23.66
CA LEU A 11 47.69 78.06 23.80
C LEU A 11 47.74 77.45 25.21
N LEU A 12 47.50 78.24 26.26
CA LEU A 12 47.41 77.77 27.65
C LEU A 12 46.17 76.94 27.91
N ALA A 13 45.02 77.27 27.28
CA ALA A 13 43.82 76.46 27.35
C ALA A 13 43.97 75.11 26.61
N LEU A 14 44.78 75.07 25.54
CA LEU A 14 45.06 73.84 24.79
C LEU A 14 46.07 72.91 25.49
N ALA A 15 46.97 73.47 26.30
CA ALA A 15 48.00 72.72 27.03
C ALA A 15 47.43 71.96 28.26
N GLY A 16 46.21 72.29 28.69
CA GLY A 16 45.49 71.60 29.76
C GLY A 16 44.70 70.39 29.28
N ARG A 17 45.28 69.48 28.48
CA ARG A 17 44.70 68.13 28.35
C ARG A 17 45.04 67.35 29.61
N GLY A 18 44.16 67.45 30.59
CA GLY A 18 44.31 66.78 31.88
C GLY A 18 44.42 65.27 31.71
N GLN A 19 45.40 64.69 32.41
CA GLN A 19 45.56 63.25 32.54
C GLN A 19 44.37 62.71 33.35
N GLU A 20 43.42 62.05 32.68
CA GLU A 20 42.26 61.47 33.34
C GLU A 20 42.66 60.13 33.98
N THR A 21 42.33 59.95 35.26
CA THR A 21 42.55 58.67 35.95
C THR A 21 41.30 57.83 35.84
N ILE A 22 41.38 56.71 35.11
CA ILE A 22 40.24 55.82 34.86
C ILE A 22 40.38 54.55 35.71
N ASP A 23 39.35 54.27 36.53
CA ASP A 23 39.29 53.07 37.37
C ASP A 23 38.68 51.87 36.62
N PHE A 24 39.49 50.84 36.35
CA PHE A 24 39.00 49.57 35.83
C PHE A 24 38.63 48.62 36.98
N LYS A 25 37.32 48.46 37.22
CA LYS A 25 36.77 47.60 38.28
C LYS A 25 36.51 46.18 37.76
N SER A 26 36.45 45.20 38.66
CA SER A 26 36.20 43.78 38.33
C SER A 26 34.90 43.51 37.52
N ARG A 27 33.87 44.38 37.63
CA ARG A 27 32.64 44.29 36.83
C ARG A 27 32.73 44.94 35.44
N SER A 28 33.79 45.70 35.15
CA SER A 28 33.98 46.38 33.88
C SER A 28 34.35 45.37 32.79
N LYS A 29 33.59 45.33 31.69
CA LYS A 29 33.80 44.34 30.61
C LYS A 29 34.92 44.71 29.63
N ALA A 30 35.06 46.00 29.31
CA ALA A 30 36.14 46.56 28.50
C ALA A 30 36.11 48.09 28.61
N ILE A 31 37.26 48.75 28.59
CA ILE A 31 37.40 50.21 28.53
C ILE A 31 38.41 50.53 27.44
N VAL A 32 38.10 51.53 26.60
CA VAL A 32 39.05 52.07 25.63
C VAL A 32 39.67 53.31 26.26
N VAL A 33 40.99 53.37 26.29
CA VAL A 33 41.78 54.44 26.93
C VAL A 33 42.68 55.10 25.89
N ALA A 34 42.94 56.40 26.04
CA ALA A 34 43.82 57.13 25.15
C ALA A 34 45.29 57.02 25.62
N ASN A 35 46.21 57.27 24.69
CA ASN A 35 47.64 57.32 25.04
C ASN A 35 47.90 58.49 25.98
N GLY A 36 48.40 58.20 27.19
CA GLY A 36 48.69 59.19 28.23
C GLY A 36 47.77 59.11 29.46
N ASP A 37 46.63 58.43 29.35
CA ASP A 37 45.70 58.24 30.48
C ASP A 37 46.32 57.31 31.54
N LEU A 38 46.03 57.59 32.81
CA LEU A 38 46.46 56.74 33.92
C LEU A 38 45.32 55.77 34.28
N VAL A 39 45.56 54.47 34.20
CA VAL A 39 44.51 53.46 34.46
C VAL A 39 44.80 52.73 35.75
N SER A 40 43.92 52.84 36.74
CA SER A 40 43.99 52.05 37.98
C SER A 40 43.24 50.72 37.79
N ILE A 41 43.98 49.63 37.66
CA ILE A 41 43.42 48.29 37.49
C ILE A 41 43.21 47.66 38.87
N LYS A 42 41.96 47.58 39.30
CA LYS A 42 41.56 46.97 40.59
C LYS A 42 41.03 45.54 40.41
N ALA A 43 41.33 44.90 39.28
CA ALA A 43 40.87 43.56 38.93
C ALA A 43 42.07 42.65 38.71
N ASP A 44 42.05 41.46 39.32
CA ASP A 44 43.18 40.53 39.35
C ASP A 44 43.51 39.91 37.97
N THR A 45 42.63 40.06 36.97
CA THR A 45 42.75 39.41 35.65
C THR A 45 42.55 40.34 34.46
N ALA A 46 42.94 41.61 34.57
CA ALA A 46 42.83 42.54 33.44
C ALA A 46 44.00 42.39 32.46
N TYR A 47 43.70 42.50 31.17
CA TYR A 47 44.70 42.52 30.10
C TYR A 47 44.63 43.85 29.37
N VAL A 48 45.80 44.46 29.13
CA VAL A 48 45.93 45.67 28.32
C VAL A 48 46.30 45.25 26.90
N LEU A 49 45.49 45.65 25.93
CA LEU A 49 45.71 45.35 24.53
C LEU A 49 45.77 46.67 23.75
N SER A 50 46.55 46.70 22.68
CA SER A 50 46.42 47.78 21.70
C SER A 50 45.00 47.79 21.13
N TYR A 51 44.54 48.96 20.70
CA TYR A 51 43.19 49.09 20.15
C TYR A 51 42.95 48.13 18.97
N SER A 52 43.92 48.01 18.05
CA SER A 52 43.84 47.10 16.90
C SER A 52 43.75 45.63 17.31
N SER A 53 44.60 45.18 18.24
CA SER A 53 44.57 43.81 18.76
C SER A 53 43.27 43.51 19.52
N GLY A 54 42.76 44.48 20.30
CA GLY A 54 41.48 44.35 21.00
C GLY A 54 40.28 44.17 20.05
N GLN A 55 40.27 44.88 18.92
CA GLN A 55 39.22 44.69 17.90
C GLN A 55 39.28 43.31 17.26
N VAL A 56 40.49 42.81 16.94
CA VAL A 56 40.67 41.46 16.38
C VAL A 56 40.17 40.40 17.37
N VAL A 57 40.54 40.49 18.64
CA VAL A 57 40.08 39.56 19.69
C VAL A 57 38.56 39.61 19.85
N LYS A 58 37.97 40.81 19.83
CA LYS A 58 36.52 41.00 19.88
C LYS A 58 35.82 40.34 18.68
N GLN A 59 36.33 40.53 17.47
CA GLN A 59 35.77 39.91 16.26
C GLN A 59 35.85 38.38 16.33
N ARG A 60 37.00 37.81 16.70
CA ARG A 60 37.17 36.36 16.85
C ARG A 60 36.28 35.78 17.93
N ARG A 61 36.09 36.49 19.06
CA ARG A 61 35.14 36.08 20.10
C ARG A 61 33.69 36.04 19.57
N LEU A 62 33.27 37.03 18.80
CA LEU A 62 31.95 37.05 18.18
C LEU A 62 31.77 35.92 17.16
N GLU A 63 32.81 35.64 16.37
CA GLU A 63 32.84 34.52 15.43
C GLU A 63 32.70 33.18 16.15
N LEU A 64 33.46 32.95 17.23
CA LEU A 64 33.37 31.74 18.05
C LEU A 64 31.98 31.57 18.69
N LEU A 65 31.36 32.65 19.17
CA LEU A 65 30.01 32.60 19.72
C LEU A 65 28.98 32.22 18.64
N ARG A 66 29.12 32.74 17.42
CA ARG A 66 28.28 32.35 16.28
C ARG A 66 28.48 30.89 15.90
N MET A 67 29.73 30.44 15.80
CA MET A 67 30.05 29.04 15.50
C MET A 67 29.47 28.09 16.54
N ARG A 68 29.55 28.45 17.83
CA ARG A 68 28.92 27.67 18.91
C ARG A 68 27.40 27.57 18.71
N SER A 69 26.73 28.69 18.48
CA SER A 69 25.28 28.70 18.24
C SER A 69 24.87 27.86 17.01
N ILE A 70 25.67 27.89 15.94
CA ILE A 70 25.46 27.06 14.75
C ILE A 70 25.64 25.58 15.10
N ASN A 71 26.70 25.24 15.84
CA ASN A 71 26.97 23.86 16.25
C ASN A 71 25.85 23.29 17.12
N ASP A 72 25.38 24.05 18.11
CA ASP A 72 24.25 23.67 18.96
C ASP A 72 22.98 23.45 18.12
N SER A 73 22.75 24.28 17.09
CA SER A 73 21.62 24.13 16.17
C SER A 73 21.75 22.87 15.31
N LEU A 74 22.95 22.60 14.76
CA LEU A 74 23.22 21.40 13.96
C LEU A 74 23.06 20.12 14.78
N GLU A 75 23.51 20.13 16.04
CA GLU A 75 23.34 19.01 16.95
C GLU A 75 21.84 18.74 17.21
N SER A 76 21.05 19.79 17.45
CA SER A 76 19.60 19.65 17.61
C SER A 76 18.91 19.08 16.36
N ILE A 77 19.34 19.51 15.17
CA ILE A 77 18.81 19.02 13.89
C ILE A 77 19.20 17.55 13.69
N LEU A 78 20.43 17.18 14.01
CA LEU A 78 20.90 15.80 13.92
C LEU A 78 20.11 14.87 14.85
N ILE A 79 19.88 15.28 16.10
CA ILE A 79 19.06 14.53 17.07
C ILE A 79 17.62 14.38 16.55
N SER A 80 17.03 15.46 16.02
CA SER A 80 15.68 15.42 15.45
C SER A 80 15.58 14.50 14.23
N ASN A 81 16.53 14.59 13.31
CA ASN A 81 16.55 13.77 12.10
C ASN A 81 16.81 12.29 12.41
N THR A 82 17.71 11.98 13.35
CA THR A 82 17.93 10.59 13.78
C THR A 82 16.70 9.99 14.46
N ALA A 83 15.94 10.77 15.23
CA ALA A 83 14.66 10.34 15.78
C ALA A 83 13.62 10.08 14.67
N LYS A 84 13.49 10.97 13.69
CA LYS A 84 12.61 10.78 12.52
C LYS A 84 12.98 9.54 11.71
N LEU A 85 14.28 9.31 11.48
CA LEU A 85 14.76 8.12 10.77
C LEU A 85 14.44 6.83 11.55
N ARG A 86 14.56 6.84 12.87
CA ARG A 86 14.18 5.69 13.72
C ARG A 86 12.67 5.41 13.64
N ALA A 87 11.85 6.46 13.65
CA ALA A 87 10.39 6.32 13.50
C ALA A 87 10.02 5.76 12.11
N LEU A 88 10.63 6.29 11.05
CA LEU A 88 10.43 5.77 9.68
C LEU A 88 10.85 4.31 9.56
N LYS A 89 12.01 3.93 10.13
CA LYS A 89 12.46 2.54 10.13
C LYS A 89 11.46 1.62 10.84
N SER A 90 10.95 2.02 12.01
CA SER A 90 9.94 1.25 12.73
C SER A 90 8.65 1.07 11.91
N LEU A 91 8.24 2.11 11.17
CA LEU A 91 7.05 2.06 10.33
C LEU A 91 7.27 1.13 9.13
N ILE A 92 8.43 1.19 8.48
CA ILE A 92 8.81 0.27 7.40
C ILE A 92 8.82 -1.18 7.90
N ASP A 93 9.42 -1.45 9.07
CA ASP A 93 9.46 -2.79 9.66
C ASP A 93 8.05 -3.32 9.95
N SER A 94 7.13 -2.46 10.42
CA SER A 94 5.72 -2.85 10.62
C SER A 94 4.99 -3.15 9.31
N LEU A 95 5.18 -2.32 8.27
CA LEU A 95 4.56 -2.52 6.96
C LEU A 95 5.07 -3.81 6.30
N GLN A 96 6.37 -4.10 6.42
CA GLN A 96 6.94 -5.33 5.89
C GLN A 96 6.35 -6.56 6.58
N LYS A 97 6.22 -6.55 7.91
CA LYS A 97 5.59 -7.64 8.66
C LYS A 97 4.13 -7.83 8.25
N GLN A 98 3.39 -6.73 8.09
CA GLN A 98 2.00 -6.78 7.66
C GLN A 98 1.86 -7.32 6.23
N ALA A 99 2.70 -6.87 5.30
CA ALA A 99 2.69 -7.37 3.92
C ALA A 99 2.97 -8.88 3.84
N VAL A 100 3.87 -9.40 4.68
CA VAL A 100 4.13 -10.85 4.77
C VAL A 100 2.90 -11.58 5.32
N ALA A 101 2.27 -11.06 6.38
CA ALA A 101 1.07 -11.66 6.95
C ALA A 101 -0.10 -11.67 5.94
N ASP A 102 -0.30 -10.56 5.23
CA ASP A 102 -1.32 -10.43 4.20
C ASP A 102 -1.05 -11.38 3.03
N SER A 103 0.21 -11.51 2.60
CA SER A 103 0.59 -12.48 1.55
C SER A 103 0.27 -13.92 1.94
N ILE A 104 0.55 -14.31 3.19
CA ILE A 104 0.21 -15.65 3.71
C ILE A 104 -1.31 -15.84 3.76
N SER A 105 -2.05 -14.84 4.25
CA SER A 105 -3.52 -14.88 4.33
C SER A 105 -4.18 -15.00 2.95
N ILE A 106 -3.69 -14.22 1.98
CA ILE A 106 -4.13 -14.25 0.60
C ILE A 106 -3.85 -15.62 -0.03
N ALA A 107 -2.64 -16.16 0.15
CA ALA A 107 -2.30 -17.49 -0.36
C ALA A 107 -3.21 -18.58 0.22
N SER A 108 -3.47 -18.54 1.53
CA SER A 108 -4.42 -19.46 2.19
C SER A 108 -5.83 -19.34 1.61
N SER A 109 -6.29 -18.11 1.37
CA SER A 109 -7.62 -17.86 0.80
C SER A 109 -7.72 -18.38 -0.63
N PHE A 110 -6.70 -18.16 -1.46
CA PHE A 110 -6.65 -18.69 -2.82
C PHE A 110 -6.65 -20.22 -2.84
N ASN A 111 -5.85 -20.87 -1.99
CA ASN A 111 -5.85 -22.33 -1.90
C ASN A 111 -7.24 -22.88 -1.53
N HIS A 112 -7.93 -22.24 -0.57
CA HIS A 112 -9.29 -22.61 -0.21
C HIS A 112 -10.28 -22.47 -1.38
N TYR A 113 -10.16 -21.40 -2.17
CA TYR A 113 -11.00 -21.23 -3.36
C TYR A 113 -10.68 -22.24 -4.46
N ILE A 114 -9.40 -22.56 -4.66
CA ILE A 114 -8.97 -23.60 -5.60
C ILE A 114 -9.57 -24.95 -5.18
N ASP A 115 -9.45 -25.33 -3.92
CA ASP A 115 -10.03 -26.59 -3.42
C ASP A 115 -11.55 -26.65 -3.62
N LYS A 116 -12.25 -25.55 -3.36
CA LYS A 116 -13.70 -25.46 -3.63
C LYS A 116 -14.02 -25.60 -5.12
N LEU A 117 -13.27 -24.94 -5.99
CA LEU A 117 -13.47 -25.04 -7.43
C LEU A 117 -13.18 -26.45 -7.93
N THR A 118 -12.15 -27.12 -7.42
CA THR A 118 -11.86 -28.52 -7.73
C THR A 118 -12.99 -29.43 -7.28
N GLN A 119 -13.52 -29.24 -6.07
CA GLN A 119 -14.68 -30.02 -5.60
C GLN A 119 -15.92 -29.82 -6.47
N ILE A 120 -16.21 -28.57 -6.86
CA ILE A 120 -17.34 -28.26 -7.75
C ILE A 120 -17.12 -28.90 -9.12
N ASN A 121 -15.90 -28.83 -9.66
CA ASN A 121 -15.58 -29.40 -10.97
C ASN A 121 -15.75 -30.93 -10.96
N ASN A 122 -15.24 -31.62 -9.94
CA ASN A 122 -15.41 -33.06 -9.79
C ASN A 122 -16.89 -33.44 -9.67
N ARG A 123 -17.67 -32.66 -8.89
CA ARG A 123 -19.12 -32.89 -8.78
C ARG A 123 -19.84 -32.69 -10.11
N LEU A 124 -19.47 -31.69 -10.91
CA LEU A 124 -20.03 -31.47 -12.23
C LEU A 124 -19.68 -32.62 -13.19
N GLU A 125 -18.47 -33.18 -13.07
CA GLU A 125 -18.06 -34.35 -13.85
C GLU A 125 -18.87 -35.60 -13.48
N ASP A 126 -19.11 -35.84 -12.19
CA ASP A 126 -19.99 -36.89 -11.68
C ASP A 126 -21.45 -36.70 -12.14
N GLU A 127 -21.96 -35.46 -12.08
CA GLU A 127 -23.32 -35.15 -12.55
C GLU A 127 -23.45 -35.33 -14.08
N ASN A 128 -22.43 -34.97 -14.85
CA ASN A 128 -22.44 -35.12 -16.30
C ASN A 128 -22.38 -36.59 -16.73
N SER A 129 -21.57 -37.41 -16.05
CA SER A 129 -21.52 -38.85 -16.28
C SER A 129 -22.84 -39.53 -15.91
N SER A 130 -23.46 -39.14 -14.79
CA SER A 130 -24.82 -39.60 -14.43
C SER A 130 -25.87 -39.22 -15.47
N LEU A 131 -25.82 -38.00 -16.00
CA LEU A 131 -26.73 -37.57 -17.08
C LEU A 131 -26.53 -38.39 -18.37
N GLN A 132 -25.30 -38.72 -18.72
CA GLN A 132 -25.01 -39.61 -19.85
C GLN A 132 -25.59 -41.02 -19.63
N GLU A 133 -25.45 -41.59 -18.42
CA GLU A 133 -26.08 -42.87 -18.08
C GLU A 133 -27.60 -42.81 -18.19
N ILE A 134 -28.23 -41.74 -17.71
CA ILE A 134 -29.69 -41.54 -17.84
C ILE A 134 -30.08 -41.45 -19.31
N GLN A 135 -29.34 -40.70 -20.12
CA GLN A 135 -29.60 -40.57 -21.55
C GLN A 135 -29.53 -41.92 -22.26
N THR A 136 -28.48 -42.71 -22.01
CA THR A 136 -28.34 -44.05 -22.61
C THR A 136 -29.48 -45.00 -22.20
N LYS A 137 -29.93 -44.96 -20.94
CA LYS A 137 -31.10 -45.73 -20.48
C LYS A 137 -32.40 -45.27 -21.17
N GLN A 138 -32.58 -43.97 -21.35
CA GLN A 138 -33.75 -43.44 -22.07
C GLN A 138 -33.75 -43.88 -23.53
N GLU A 139 -32.61 -43.85 -24.22
CA GLU A 139 -32.47 -44.34 -25.58
C GLU A 139 -32.80 -45.85 -25.68
N GLN A 140 -32.34 -46.66 -24.73
CA GLN A 140 -32.68 -48.09 -24.68
C GLN A 140 -34.18 -48.33 -24.49
N LEU A 141 -34.82 -47.60 -23.57
CA LEU A 141 -36.26 -47.71 -23.32
C LEU A 141 -37.09 -47.28 -24.54
N LEU A 142 -36.64 -46.24 -25.27
CA LEU A 142 -37.29 -45.83 -26.51
C LEU A 142 -37.23 -46.94 -27.58
N ILE A 143 -36.08 -47.58 -27.73
CA ILE A 143 -35.91 -48.71 -28.67
C ILE A 143 -36.80 -49.89 -28.25
N GLU A 144 -36.89 -50.20 -26.96
CA GLU A 144 -37.74 -51.28 -26.45
C GLU A 144 -39.22 -50.99 -26.70
N GLN A 145 -39.69 -49.77 -26.44
CA GLN A 145 -41.05 -49.34 -26.77
C GLN A 145 -41.33 -49.39 -28.26
N GLU A 146 -40.39 -48.99 -29.11
CA GLU A 146 -40.55 -49.07 -30.57
C GLU A 146 -40.65 -50.53 -31.05
N ASN A 147 -39.88 -51.44 -30.44
CA ASN A 147 -39.99 -52.87 -30.69
C ASN A 147 -41.33 -53.44 -30.26
N GLU A 148 -41.83 -53.08 -29.07
CA GLU A 148 -43.16 -53.48 -28.59
C GLU A 148 -44.28 -52.97 -29.50
N ILE A 149 -44.20 -51.70 -29.94
CA ILE A 149 -45.15 -51.14 -30.90
C ILE A 149 -45.12 -51.94 -32.21
N ASN A 150 -43.93 -52.25 -32.72
CA ASN A 150 -43.78 -53.05 -33.94
C ASN A 150 -44.35 -54.47 -33.78
N GLU A 151 -44.16 -55.11 -32.63
CA GLU A 151 -44.77 -56.41 -32.33
C GLU A 151 -46.30 -56.32 -32.25
N LEU A 152 -46.83 -55.32 -31.55
CA LEU A 152 -48.28 -55.08 -31.46
C LEU A 152 -48.88 -54.82 -32.85
N GLN A 153 -48.21 -54.04 -33.70
CA GLN A 153 -48.62 -53.84 -35.08
C GLN A 153 -48.61 -55.14 -35.89
N LYS A 154 -47.60 -56.01 -35.72
CA LYS A 154 -47.55 -57.33 -36.37
C LYS A 154 -48.71 -58.22 -35.88
N LYS A 155 -48.97 -58.27 -34.57
CA LYS A 155 -50.09 -59.02 -33.99
C LYS A 155 -51.44 -58.49 -34.49
N ALA A 156 -51.63 -57.16 -34.52
CA ALA A 156 -52.84 -56.53 -35.04
C ALA A 156 -53.06 -56.87 -36.52
N LYS A 157 -52.02 -56.81 -37.36
CA LYS A 157 -52.08 -57.26 -38.76
C LYS A 157 -52.41 -58.75 -38.87
N GLY A 158 -51.85 -59.60 -38.01
CA GLY A 158 -52.15 -61.03 -37.96
C GLY A 158 -53.62 -61.32 -37.61
N VAL A 159 -54.17 -60.62 -36.62
CA VAL A 159 -55.59 -60.70 -36.25
C VAL A 159 -56.48 -60.24 -37.40
N TRP A 160 -56.12 -59.14 -38.07
CA TRP A 160 -56.83 -58.66 -39.25
C TRP A 160 -56.85 -59.72 -40.37
N TRP A 161 -55.69 -60.33 -40.67
CA TRP A 161 -55.60 -61.40 -41.66
C TRP A 161 -56.40 -62.65 -41.29
N ASN A 162 -56.43 -63.03 -40.00
CA ASN A 162 -57.25 -64.15 -39.54
C ASN A 162 -58.75 -63.85 -39.66
N GLY A 163 -59.18 -62.63 -39.31
CA GLY A 163 -60.57 -62.20 -39.49
C GLY A 163 -61.00 -62.12 -40.97
N VAL A 164 -60.09 -61.74 -41.87
CA VAL A 164 -60.33 -61.78 -43.32
C VAL A 164 -60.43 -63.23 -43.81
N LYS A 165 -59.54 -64.13 -43.36
CA LYS A 165 -59.61 -65.56 -43.69
C LYS A 165 -60.90 -66.19 -43.21
N ASP A 166 -61.36 -65.85 -42.01
CA ASP A 166 -62.60 -66.39 -41.44
C ASP A 166 -63.82 -65.95 -42.24
N LYS A 167 -63.86 -64.68 -42.67
CA LYS A 167 -64.88 -64.19 -43.61
C LYS A 167 -64.82 -64.89 -44.97
N VAL A 168 -63.62 -65.10 -45.53
CA VAL A 168 -63.45 -65.83 -46.79
C VAL A 168 -63.84 -67.31 -46.65
N ALA A 169 -63.54 -67.95 -45.52
CA ALA A 169 -63.91 -69.33 -45.24
C ALA A 169 -65.44 -69.48 -45.05
N ALA A 170 -66.09 -68.53 -44.37
CA ALA A 170 -67.54 -68.49 -44.26
C ALA A 170 -68.21 -68.25 -45.63
N PHE A 171 -67.63 -67.39 -46.48
CA PHE A 171 -68.11 -67.19 -47.85
C PHE A 171 -67.87 -68.43 -48.73
N GLY A 172 -66.69 -69.05 -48.67
CA GLY A 172 -66.36 -70.25 -49.42
C GLY A 172 -67.19 -71.47 -48.97
N GLY A 173 -67.41 -71.60 -47.67
CA GLY A 173 -68.31 -72.60 -47.09
C GLY A 173 -69.78 -72.33 -47.47
N GLY A 174 -70.22 -71.07 -47.49
CA GLY A 174 -71.56 -70.69 -47.93
C GLY A 174 -71.81 -70.95 -49.43
N VAL A 175 -70.81 -70.72 -50.27
CA VAL A 175 -70.88 -71.02 -51.72
C VAL A 175 -70.87 -72.53 -51.97
N LEU A 176 -70.08 -73.31 -51.22
CA LEU A 176 -70.09 -74.78 -51.32
C LEU A 176 -71.40 -75.39 -50.83
N VAL A 177 -71.92 -74.94 -49.68
CA VAL A 177 -73.20 -75.42 -49.15
C VAL A 177 -74.36 -74.97 -50.04
N GLY A 178 -74.33 -73.74 -50.56
CA GLY A 178 -75.30 -73.25 -51.53
C GLY A 178 -75.28 -74.00 -52.86
N ALA A 179 -74.09 -74.35 -53.38
CA ALA A 179 -73.95 -75.15 -54.59
C ALA A 179 -74.44 -76.60 -54.38
N ILE A 180 -74.20 -77.19 -53.21
CA ILE A 180 -74.71 -78.53 -52.86
C ILE A 180 -76.23 -78.51 -52.76
N ILE A 181 -76.84 -77.48 -52.17
CA ILE A 181 -78.31 -77.36 -52.08
C ILE A 181 -78.95 -77.14 -53.46
N ILE A 182 -78.30 -76.38 -54.35
CA ILE A 182 -78.77 -76.18 -55.73
C ILE A 182 -78.61 -77.45 -56.59
N LEU A 183 -77.65 -78.32 -56.28
CA LEU A 183 -77.48 -79.63 -56.94
C LEU A 183 -78.44 -80.70 -56.41
N LEU A 184 -79.10 -80.46 -55.27
CA LEU A 184 -80.02 -81.39 -54.60
C LEU A 184 -81.50 -81.03 -54.79
N ILE A 185 -81.79 -79.92 -55.48
CA ILE A 185 -83.11 -79.49 -55.96
C ILE A 185 -83.18 -79.75 -57.46
#